data_AF-A0AAD8I8H1-F1
#
_entry.id   AF-A0AAD8I8H1-F1
#
_cell.length_a   1.000
_cell.length_b   1.000
_cell.length_c   1.000
_cell.angle_alpha   90.00
_cell.angle_beta   90.00
_cell.angle_gamma   90.00
#
_symmetry.space_group_name_H-M   'P 1'
#
loop_
_entity.id
_entity.type
_entity.pdbx_description
1 polymer ?
#
loop_
_entity_poly.entity_id
_entity_poly.type
_entity_poly.pdbx_seq_one_letter_code
_entity_poly.pdbx_strand_id
1 'polypeptide(L)'
;MLNPDIRPKVKNLIWRPLSHCLPTLAALYHRHVQINVFCPLCSSNVEDEYHVFVACSVAKSVWSMLNVADLSSLFVSSFEFWNYIIRNKNKEDINMAAMLFWTLWNNRNLKVWKDSCSPRLVLFNITITFFKEWNQAQALWTNCKVSNTTMSDRWTPAAEGRIKCNINAAVSQIEIMLYMD
;
A
#
# COMPACT_ATOMS: atom_id res chain seq x y z
N MET A 1 10.91 -10.24 5.74
CA MET A 1 9.46 -10.56 5.75
C MET A 1 8.69 -9.28 6.03
N LEU A 2 7.59 -9.01 5.31
CA LEU A 2 6.80 -7.79 5.47
C LEU A 2 6.22 -7.71 6.89
N ASN A 3 6.32 -6.53 7.52
CA ASN A 3 5.81 -6.27 8.87
C ASN A 3 4.32 -6.70 8.97
N PRO A 4 3.95 -7.58 9.93
CA PRO A 4 2.57 -8.03 10.14
C PRO A 4 1.61 -6.88 10.51
N ASP A 5 2.11 -5.69 10.82
CA ASP A 5 1.32 -4.54 11.25
C ASP A 5 1.08 -3.50 10.14
N ILE A 6 1.10 -3.90 8.86
CA ILE A 6 0.72 -3.05 7.70
C ILE A 6 -0.66 -3.47 7.14
N ARG A 7 -1.46 -2.54 6.60
CA ARG A 7 -2.78 -2.82 5.99
C ARG A 7 -2.64 -3.98 4.98
N PRO A 8 -3.51 -5.00 4.99
CA PRO A 8 -3.42 -6.14 4.08
C PRO A 8 -3.36 -5.75 2.59
N LYS A 9 -4.08 -4.68 2.20
CA LYS A 9 -4.05 -4.15 0.82
C LYS A 9 -2.67 -3.58 0.44
N VAL A 10 -2.02 -2.88 1.37
CA VAL A 10 -0.68 -2.32 1.18
C VAL A 10 0.37 -3.43 1.14
N LYS A 11 0.25 -4.46 2.01
CA LYS A 11 1.12 -5.65 1.95
C LYS A 11 1.04 -6.38 0.62
N ASN A 12 -0.18 -6.61 0.11
CA ASN A 12 -0.38 -7.22 -1.20
C ASN A 12 0.27 -6.39 -2.30
N LEU A 13 0.10 -5.07 -2.26
CA LEU A 13 0.73 -4.19 -3.23
C LEU A 13 2.25 -4.22 -3.14
N ILE A 14 2.85 -4.35 -1.97
CA ILE A 14 4.32 -4.44 -1.84
C ILE A 14 4.81 -5.80 -2.32
N TRP A 15 4.05 -6.87 -2.09
CA TRP A 15 4.43 -8.21 -2.54
C TRP A 15 4.43 -8.33 -4.09
N ARG A 16 3.48 -7.70 -4.78
CA ARG A 16 3.34 -7.75 -6.25
C ARG A 16 4.55 -7.27 -7.05
N PRO A 17 5.19 -6.12 -6.78
CA PRO A 17 6.41 -5.69 -7.45
C PRO A 17 7.59 -6.61 -7.17
N LEU A 18 7.64 -7.24 -5.98
CA LEU A 18 8.65 -8.25 -5.67
C LEU A 18 8.42 -9.57 -6.44
N SER A 19 7.25 -9.74 -7.06
CA SER A 19 6.89 -10.88 -7.89
C SER A 19 6.72 -10.52 -9.37
N HIS A 20 7.10 -9.31 -9.80
CA HIS A 20 6.92 -8.81 -11.18
C HIS A 20 5.50 -8.97 -11.73
N CYS A 21 4.51 -8.88 -10.82
CA CYS A 21 3.10 -9.10 -11.13
C CYS A 21 2.30 -7.81 -11.27
N LEU A 22 2.97 -6.65 -11.32
CA LEU A 22 2.27 -5.38 -11.54
C LEU A 22 1.98 -5.18 -13.03
N PRO A 23 0.79 -4.69 -13.40
CA PRO A 23 0.46 -4.34 -14.78
C PRO A 23 1.11 -3.01 -15.17
N THR A 24 2.45 -2.96 -15.12
CA THR A 24 3.23 -1.84 -15.63
C THR A 24 3.17 -1.82 -17.16
N LEU A 25 3.39 -0.66 -17.78
CA LEU A 25 3.34 -0.55 -19.24
C LEU A 25 4.42 -1.41 -19.90
N ALA A 26 5.61 -1.51 -19.31
CA ALA A 26 6.65 -2.45 -19.76
C ALA A 26 6.15 -3.90 -19.70
N ALA A 27 5.51 -4.30 -18.60
CA ALA A 27 5.01 -5.67 -18.44
C ALA A 27 3.82 -5.98 -19.37
N LEU A 28 3.01 -4.98 -19.76
CA LEU A 28 1.97 -5.13 -20.77
C LEU A 28 2.56 -5.26 -22.18
N TYR A 29 3.57 -4.45 -22.50
CA TYR A 29 4.29 -4.54 -23.76
C TYR A 29 4.96 -5.90 -23.95
N HIS A 30 5.60 -6.45 -22.91
CA HIS A 30 6.15 -7.81 -22.94
C HIS A 30 5.09 -8.91 -23.15
N ARG A 31 3.82 -8.62 -22.84
CA ARG A 31 2.67 -9.50 -23.12
C ARG A 31 2.00 -9.17 -24.47
N HIS A 32 2.72 -8.52 -25.37
CA HIS A 32 2.31 -8.17 -26.73
C HIS A 32 1.13 -7.19 -26.82
N VAL A 33 0.86 -6.43 -25.75
CA VAL A 33 -0.08 -5.30 -25.82
C VAL A 33 0.60 -4.12 -26.49
N GLN A 34 0.04 -3.63 -27.60
CA GLN A 34 0.54 -2.45 -28.30
C GLN A 34 0.22 -1.19 -27.48
N ILE A 35 1.22 -0.68 -26.77
CA ILE A 35 1.06 0.49 -25.89
C ILE A 35 2.34 1.30 -25.81
N ASN A 36 2.21 2.60 -25.55
CA ASN A 36 3.34 3.44 -25.19
C ASN A 36 3.89 3.00 -23.83
N VAL A 37 5.18 2.66 -23.76
CA VAL A 37 5.84 2.18 -22.54
C VAL A 37 6.35 3.29 -21.63
N PHE A 38 6.34 4.55 -22.04
CA PHE A 38 6.81 5.66 -21.22
C PHE A 38 5.91 5.88 -20.00
N CYS A 39 6.53 6.15 -18.85
CA CYS A 39 5.83 6.40 -17.60
C CYS A 39 4.80 7.54 -17.75
N PRO A 40 3.52 7.31 -17.42
CA PRO A 40 2.46 8.28 -17.60
C PRO A 40 2.58 9.47 -16.62
N LEU A 41 3.37 9.32 -15.56
CA LEU A 41 3.60 10.37 -14.57
C LEU A 41 4.72 11.35 -14.95
N CYS A 42 5.81 10.87 -15.56
CA CYS A 42 6.97 11.71 -15.89
C CYS A 42 7.28 11.79 -17.39
N SER A 43 6.69 10.93 -18.21
CA SER A 43 6.90 10.81 -19.66
C SER A 43 8.35 10.67 -20.12
N SER A 44 9.27 10.29 -19.21
CA SER A 44 10.73 10.37 -19.47
C SER A 44 11.42 9.02 -19.63
N ASN A 45 10.94 7.97 -18.96
CA ASN A 45 11.57 6.64 -19.01
C ASN A 45 10.49 5.56 -19.10
N VAL A 46 10.90 4.35 -19.46
CA VAL A 46 10.05 3.16 -19.49
C VAL A 46 9.42 2.93 -18.11
N GLU A 47 8.13 2.64 -18.09
CA GLU A 47 7.38 2.32 -16.88
C GLU A 47 7.58 0.85 -16.49
N ASP A 48 8.56 0.60 -15.63
CA ASP A 48 8.69 -0.63 -14.85
C ASP A 48 8.40 -0.37 -13.36
N GLU A 49 8.42 -1.42 -12.53
CA GLU A 49 8.14 -1.30 -11.10
C GLU A 49 9.15 -0.39 -10.39
N TYR A 50 10.43 -0.51 -10.74
CA TYR A 50 11.48 0.28 -10.13
C TYR A 50 11.30 1.77 -10.45
N HIS A 51 10.97 2.08 -11.70
CA HIS A 51 10.72 3.42 -12.15
C HIS A 51 9.51 4.02 -11.42
N VAL A 52 8.37 3.34 -11.39
CA VAL A 52 7.15 3.85 -10.75
C VAL A 52 7.37 4.18 -9.28
N PHE A 53 8.08 3.33 -8.54
CA PHE A 53 8.21 3.49 -7.09
C PHE A 53 9.45 4.25 -6.63
N VAL A 54 10.51 4.30 -7.44
CA VAL A 54 11.82 4.79 -7.00
C VAL A 54 12.42 5.77 -8.00
N ALA A 55 12.58 5.40 -9.27
CA ALA A 55 13.37 6.20 -10.21
C ALA A 55 12.61 7.36 -10.87
N CYS A 56 11.28 7.34 -10.87
CA CYS A 56 10.43 8.39 -11.42
C CYS A 56 10.64 9.72 -10.71
N SER A 57 10.75 10.82 -11.45
CA SER A 57 10.96 12.15 -10.89
C SER A 57 9.86 12.57 -9.90
N VAL A 58 8.62 12.12 -10.12
CA VAL A 58 7.50 12.31 -9.18
C VAL A 58 7.76 11.53 -7.89
N ALA A 59 8.13 10.25 -7.98
CA ALA A 59 8.45 9.42 -6.82
C ALA A 59 9.62 9.99 -6.02
N LYS A 60 10.74 10.31 -6.69
CA LYS A 60 11.95 10.89 -6.10
C LYS A 60 11.64 12.14 -5.27
N SER A 61 10.79 13.01 -5.80
CA SER A 61 10.44 14.24 -5.10
C SER A 61 9.64 13.97 -3.82
N VAL A 62 8.70 13.02 -3.83
CA VAL A 62 7.92 12.69 -2.62
C VAL A 62 8.79 11.96 -1.58
N TRP A 63 9.70 11.08 -2.02
CA TRP A 63 10.72 10.47 -1.16
C TRP A 63 11.55 11.52 -0.42
N SER A 64 12.01 12.53 -1.15
CA SER A 64 12.78 13.64 -0.59
C SER A 64 11.97 14.45 0.43
N MET A 65 10.68 14.70 0.18
CA MET A 65 9.79 15.38 1.12
C MET A 65 9.55 14.57 2.42
N LEU A 66 9.49 13.24 2.31
CA LEU A 66 9.27 12.35 3.47
C LEU A 66 10.53 12.10 4.31
N ASN A 67 11.73 12.33 3.74
CA ASN A 67 13.01 12.08 4.40
C ASN A 67 13.20 10.62 4.89
N VAL A 68 12.59 9.64 4.20
CA VAL A 68 12.60 8.22 4.61
C VAL A 68 13.79 7.46 4.02
N ALA A 69 14.17 7.78 2.78
CA ALA A 69 15.18 7.05 2.02
C ALA A 69 16.11 8.00 1.31
N ASP A 70 17.41 7.72 1.39
CA ASP A 70 18.39 8.41 0.56
C ASP A 70 18.50 7.69 -0.79
N LEU A 71 17.96 8.33 -1.83
CA LEU A 71 18.01 7.83 -3.20
C LEU A 71 19.37 8.02 -3.88
N SER A 72 20.39 8.53 -3.15
CA SER A 72 21.79 8.55 -3.60
C SER A 72 22.34 7.14 -3.83
N SER A 73 21.74 6.13 -3.20
CA SER A 73 22.02 4.73 -3.46
C SER A 73 21.35 4.29 -4.78
N LEU A 74 22.18 4.01 -5.79
CA LEU A 74 21.76 3.56 -7.11
C LEU A 74 21.33 2.09 -7.06
N PHE A 75 20.10 1.83 -6.63
CA PHE A 75 19.50 0.50 -6.77
C PHE A 75 19.20 0.22 -8.24
N VAL A 76 19.25 -1.05 -8.64
CA VAL A 76 18.88 -1.46 -10.00
C VAL A 76 17.49 -2.11 -10.08
N SER A 77 16.85 -2.38 -8.93
CA SER A 77 15.50 -2.94 -8.88
C SER A 77 14.67 -2.47 -7.67
N SER A 78 13.35 -2.56 -7.79
CA SER A 78 12.41 -2.33 -6.69
C SER A 78 12.63 -3.31 -5.52
N PHE A 79 13.08 -4.54 -5.81
CA PHE A 79 13.41 -5.56 -4.83
C PHE A 79 14.62 -5.18 -3.98
N GLU A 80 15.71 -4.73 -4.61
CA GLU A 80 16.90 -4.26 -3.90
C GLU A 80 16.59 -3.05 -3.01
N PHE A 81 15.88 -2.06 -3.56
CA PHE A 81 15.43 -0.89 -2.80
C PHE A 81 14.61 -1.30 -1.58
N TRP A 82 13.62 -2.18 -1.77
CA TRP A 82 12.75 -2.61 -0.68
C TRP A 82 13.50 -3.40 0.39
N ASN A 83 14.45 -4.26 0.00
CA ASN A 83 15.32 -4.97 0.94
C ASN A 83 16.21 -4.02 1.74
N TYR A 84 16.75 -2.98 1.10
CA TYR A 84 17.52 -1.95 1.78
C TYR A 84 16.67 -1.27 2.86
N ILE A 85 15.45 -0.85 2.53
CA ILE A 85 14.53 -0.21 3.50
C ILE A 85 14.26 -1.14 4.68
N ILE A 86 13.92 -2.41 4.43
CA ILE A 86 13.64 -3.38 5.50
C ILE A 86 14.86 -3.60 6.42
N ARG A 87 16.07 -3.64 5.86
CA ARG A 87 17.28 -3.98 6.62
C ARG A 87 17.86 -2.80 7.39
N ASN A 88 17.67 -1.57 6.90
CA ASN A 88 18.41 -0.40 7.38
C ASN A 88 17.52 0.68 8.01
N LYS A 89 16.18 0.55 7.95
CA LYS A 89 15.25 1.56 8.47
C LYS A 89 14.42 1.04 9.64
N ASN A 90 13.92 1.96 10.44
CA ASN A 90 13.06 1.62 11.57
C ASN A 90 11.64 1.23 11.10
N LYS A 91 10.81 0.71 12.01
CA LYS A 91 9.45 0.25 11.69
C LYS A 91 8.55 1.36 11.14
N GLU A 92 8.70 2.58 11.63
CA GLU A 92 7.93 3.75 11.19
C GLU A 92 8.29 4.14 9.75
N ASP A 93 9.57 4.21 9.42
CA ASP A 93 10.08 4.45 8.08
C ASP A 93 9.67 3.36 7.08
N ILE A 94 9.73 2.08 7.47
CA ILE A 94 9.27 0.95 6.65
C ILE A 94 7.76 1.09 6.35
N ASN A 95 6.97 1.45 7.37
CA ASN A 95 5.54 1.67 7.20
C ASN A 95 5.25 2.92 6.35
N MET A 96 6.02 3.99 6.49
CA MET A 96 5.89 5.19 5.65
C MET A 96 6.22 4.89 4.18
N ALA A 97 7.29 4.14 3.95
CA ALA A 97 7.68 3.64 2.63
C ALA A 97 6.57 2.80 1.98
N ALA A 98 5.97 1.90 2.75
CA ALA A 98 4.82 1.11 2.34
C ALA A 98 3.62 1.99 1.93
N MET A 99 3.30 3.02 2.70
CA MET A 99 2.23 3.97 2.36
C MET A 99 2.55 4.75 1.09
N LEU A 100 3.81 5.16 0.88
CA LEU A 100 4.20 5.85 -0.34
C LEU A 100 4.06 4.97 -1.58
N PHE A 101 4.49 3.71 -1.52
CA PHE A 101 4.29 2.75 -2.61
C PHE A 101 2.80 2.66 -2.99
N TRP A 102 1.92 2.59 -1.99
CA TRP A 102 0.48 2.62 -2.20
C TRP A 102 0.01 3.90 -2.87
N THR A 103 0.41 5.07 -2.36
CA THR A 103 0.04 6.37 -2.93
C THR A 103 0.50 6.52 -4.38
N LEU A 104 1.75 6.15 -4.69
CA LEU A 104 2.31 6.25 -6.04
C LEU A 104 1.59 5.35 -7.03
N TRP A 105 1.31 4.09 -6.64
CA TRP A 105 0.56 3.17 -7.49
C TRP A 105 -0.84 3.69 -7.81
N ASN A 106 -1.56 4.19 -6.80
CA ASN A 106 -2.89 4.75 -7.00
C ASN A 106 -2.86 6.02 -7.86
N ASN A 107 -1.87 6.89 -7.66
CA ASN A 107 -1.71 8.08 -8.50
C ASN A 107 -1.39 7.73 -9.96
N ARG A 108 -0.53 6.72 -10.19
CA ARG A 108 -0.28 6.18 -11.53
C ARG A 108 -1.58 5.64 -12.14
N ASN A 109 -2.35 4.86 -11.40
CA ASN A 109 -3.62 4.32 -11.90
C ASN A 109 -4.62 5.44 -12.20
N LEU A 110 -4.71 6.47 -11.36
CA LEU A 110 -5.54 7.64 -11.64
C LEU A 110 -5.15 8.28 -12.98
N LYS A 111 -3.84 8.36 -13.28
CA LYS A 111 -3.36 8.91 -14.54
C LYS A 111 -3.68 8.02 -15.73
N VAL A 112 -3.53 6.71 -15.59
CA VAL A 112 -3.82 5.75 -16.67
C VAL A 112 -5.32 5.68 -16.98
N TRP A 113 -6.17 5.66 -15.95
CA TRP A 113 -7.61 5.40 -16.12
C TRP A 113 -8.46 6.66 -16.23
N LYS A 114 -8.00 7.80 -15.71
CA LYS A 114 -8.78 9.05 -15.66
C LYS A 114 -8.01 10.27 -16.20
N ASP A 115 -6.86 10.05 -16.82
CA ASP A 115 -5.93 11.09 -17.31
C ASP A 115 -5.57 12.18 -16.28
N SER A 116 -5.72 11.86 -14.99
CA SER A 116 -5.57 12.81 -13.89
C SER A 116 -4.50 12.37 -12.91
N CYS A 117 -3.76 13.31 -12.32
CA CYS A 117 -2.76 12.99 -11.29
C CYS A 117 -2.67 14.10 -10.26
N SER A 118 -2.37 13.71 -9.03
CA SER A 118 -2.21 14.66 -7.93
C SER A 118 -0.82 15.32 -7.96
N PRO A 119 -0.72 16.62 -7.62
CA PRO A 119 0.56 17.28 -7.42
C PRO A 119 1.41 16.60 -6.34
N ARG A 120 2.74 16.77 -6.43
CA ARG A 120 3.71 16.13 -5.51
C ARG A 120 3.42 16.41 -4.03
N LEU A 121 3.07 17.65 -3.69
CA LEU A 121 2.71 18.04 -2.33
C LEU A 121 1.43 17.35 -1.85
N VAL A 122 0.46 17.14 -2.74
CA VAL A 122 -0.77 16.41 -2.42
C VAL A 122 -0.46 14.93 -2.18
N LEU A 123 0.41 14.31 -2.97
CA LEU A 123 0.87 12.94 -2.74
C LEU A 123 1.59 12.77 -1.39
N PHE A 124 2.43 13.74 -1.03
CA PHE A 124 3.06 13.80 0.29
C PHE A 124 2.00 13.84 1.40
N ASN A 125 1.04 14.76 1.32
CA ASN A 125 -0.02 14.91 2.33
C ASN A 125 -0.90 13.66 2.43
N ILE A 126 -1.27 13.04 1.31
CA ILE A 126 -2.01 11.78 1.27
C ILE A 126 -1.22 10.71 2.02
N THR A 127 0.08 10.56 1.70
CA THR A 127 0.94 9.54 2.32
C THR A 127 1.04 9.72 3.84
N ILE A 128 1.30 10.94 4.30
CA ILE A 128 1.33 11.27 5.74
C ILE A 128 -0.02 10.99 6.42
N THR A 129 -1.12 11.36 5.77
CA THR A 129 -2.47 11.16 6.32
C THR A 129 -2.77 9.67 6.46
N PHE A 130 -2.52 8.87 5.41
CA PHE A 130 -2.67 7.42 5.45
C PHE A 130 -1.82 6.78 6.56
N PHE A 131 -0.58 7.24 6.73
CA PHE A 131 0.30 6.76 7.79
C PHE A 131 -0.25 7.09 9.20
N LYS A 132 -0.72 8.34 9.42
CA LYS A 132 -1.32 8.76 10.69
C LYS A 132 -2.58 7.98 11.03
N GLU A 133 -3.51 7.87 10.08
CA GLU A 133 -4.74 7.07 10.24
C GLU A 133 -4.42 5.61 10.56
N TRP A 134 -3.38 5.07 9.94
CA TRP A 134 -2.95 3.71 10.22
C TRP A 134 -2.43 3.54 11.64
N ASN A 135 -1.56 4.43 12.10
CA ASN A 135 -1.03 4.39 13.47
C ASN A 135 -2.14 4.56 14.51
N GLN A 136 -3.10 5.45 14.26
CA GLN A 136 -4.27 5.63 15.12
C GLN A 136 -5.12 4.36 15.19
N ALA A 137 -5.43 3.74 14.05
CA ALA A 137 -6.16 2.49 14.00
C ALA A 137 -5.45 1.36 14.76
N GLN A 138 -4.11 1.29 14.66
CA GLN A 138 -3.32 0.29 15.36
C GLN A 138 -3.25 0.52 16.88
N ALA A 139 -3.20 1.78 17.32
CA ALA A 139 -3.28 2.13 18.73
C ALA A 139 -4.63 1.72 19.33
N LEU A 140 -5.74 2.03 18.62
CA LEU A 140 -7.09 1.60 19.02
C LEU A 140 -7.20 0.08 19.11
N TRP A 141 -6.70 -0.64 18.10
CA TRP A 141 -6.70 -2.10 18.08
C TRP A 141 -5.90 -2.71 19.24
N THR A 142 -4.73 -2.14 19.55
CA THR A 142 -3.88 -2.61 20.66
C THR A 142 -4.59 -2.41 22.00
N ASN A 143 -5.25 -1.27 22.19
CA ASN A 143 -6.03 -0.99 23.40
C ASN A 143 -7.22 -1.96 23.57
N CYS A 144 -7.90 -2.33 22.48
CA CYS A 144 -9.01 -3.30 22.52
C CYS A 144 -8.57 -4.72 22.90
N LYS A 145 -7.32 -5.13 22.60
CA LYS A 145 -6.80 -6.45 23.04
C LYS A 145 -6.54 -6.51 24.55
N VAL A 146 -6.24 -5.38 25.18
CA VAL A 146 -5.96 -5.30 26.62
C VAL A 146 -7.25 -5.33 27.45
N SER A 147 -8.38 -4.91 26.87
CA SER A 147 -9.70 -4.93 27.53
C SER A 147 -10.45 -6.25 27.41
N ASN A 148 -9.86 -7.30 26.85
CA ASN A 148 -10.40 -8.66 27.00
C ASN A 148 -10.10 -9.17 28.42
N THR A 149 -10.81 -8.58 29.39
CA THR A 149 -11.12 -9.25 30.64
C THR A 149 -11.66 -10.63 30.30
N THR A 150 -11.14 -11.65 30.97
CA THR A 150 -11.53 -13.06 30.92
C THR A 150 -13.04 -13.24 31.14
N MET A 151 -13.84 -12.91 30.13
CA MET A 151 -15.21 -13.38 30.03
C MET A 151 -15.13 -14.84 29.62
N SER A 152 -15.48 -15.70 30.56
CA SER A 152 -15.72 -17.14 30.36
C SER A 152 -16.18 -17.45 28.94
N ASP A 153 -15.36 -18.15 28.17
CA ASP A 153 -15.61 -18.62 26.79
C ASP A 153 -16.76 -19.64 26.68
N ARG A 154 -17.58 -19.82 27.72
CA ARG A 154 -18.71 -20.75 27.68
C ARG A 154 -19.95 -20.04 27.15
N TRP A 155 -20.33 -20.40 25.93
CA TRP A 155 -21.59 -19.99 25.33
C TRP A 155 -22.78 -20.37 26.22
N THR A 156 -23.68 -19.42 26.47
CA THR A 156 -24.98 -19.64 27.09
C THR A 156 -26.13 -19.27 26.15
N PRO A 157 -27.27 -19.98 26.22
CA PRO A 157 -28.46 -19.67 25.42
C PRO A 157 -29.09 -18.33 25.83
N ALA A 158 -29.89 -17.76 24.92
CA ALA A 158 -30.63 -16.52 25.18
C ALA A 158 -31.75 -16.74 26.20
N ALA A 159 -32.11 -15.70 26.95
CA ALA A 159 -33.31 -15.72 27.78
C ALA A 159 -34.58 -15.87 26.92
N GLU A 160 -35.63 -16.42 27.53
CA GLU A 160 -36.92 -16.65 26.88
C GLU A 160 -37.47 -15.36 26.25
N GLY A 161 -37.93 -15.43 25.00
CA GLY A 161 -38.38 -14.27 24.21
C GLY A 161 -37.26 -13.43 23.57
N ARG A 162 -35.98 -13.82 23.67
CA ARG A 162 -34.86 -13.13 23.00
C ARG A 162 -34.13 -14.03 22.01
N ILE A 163 -33.63 -13.42 20.94
CA ILE A 163 -32.78 -14.07 19.96
C ILE A 163 -31.33 -13.61 20.20
N LYS A 164 -30.41 -14.56 20.43
CA LYS A 164 -28.96 -14.31 20.48
C LYS A 164 -28.36 -14.63 19.12
N CYS A 165 -28.00 -13.60 18.36
CA CYS A 165 -27.27 -13.75 17.11
C CYS A 165 -25.77 -13.72 17.40
N ASN A 166 -25.11 -14.87 17.30
CA ASN A 166 -23.65 -14.91 17.26
C ASN A 166 -23.23 -14.58 15.82
N ILE A 167 -22.64 -13.40 15.62
CA ILE A 167 -22.08 -13.04 14.33
C ILE A 167 -20.62 -13.49 14.33
N ASN A 168 -20.34 -14.61 13.67
CA ASN A 168 -18.97 -14.91 13.28
C ASN A 168 -18.63 -13.93 12.17
N ALA A 169 -17.87 -12.88 12.48
CA ALA A 169 -17.26 -12.06 11.45
C ALA A 169 -16.13 -12.85 10.80
N ALA A 170 -16.48 -13.79 9.92
CA ALA A 170 -15.58 -14.18 8.85
C ALA A 170 -15.53 -12.99 7.91
N VAL A 171 -14.56 -12.09 8.14
CA VAL A 171 -14.21 -11.07 7.17
C VAL A 171 -13.54 -11.80 6.02
N SER A 172 -14.34 -12.42 5.17
CA SER A 172 -13.86 -12.87 3.88
C SER A 172 -13.35 -11.62 3.18
N GLN A 173 -12.14 -11.70 2.65
CA GLN A 173 -11.54 -10.68 1.82
C GLN A 173 -12.26 -10.70 0.46
N ILE A 174 -13.57 -10.43 0.47
CA ILE A 174 -14.39 -10.33 -0.73
C ILE A 174 -14.29 -8.89 -1.22
N GLU A 175 -13.71 -8.81 -2.41
CA GLU A 175 -13.70 -7.65 -3.28
C GLU A 175 -15.08 -7.03 -3.36
N ILE A 176 -15.18 -5.79 -2.88
CA ILE A 176 -16.20 -4.89 -3.39
C ILE A 176 -15.71 -4.45 -4.77
N MET A 177 -16.02 -5.26 -5.79
CA MET A 177 -16.31 -4.72 -7.12
C MET A 177 -17.57 -3.87 -6.98
N LEU A 178 -17.42 -2.61 -6.57
CA LEU A 178 -18.38 -1.61 -6.96
C LEU A 178 -17.88 -1.06 -8.29
N TYR A 179 -18.50 -1.59 -9.34
CA TYR A 179 -18.82 -0.84 -10.53
C TYR A 179 -19.18 0.59 -10.15
N MET A 180 -18.43 1.54 -10.68
CA MET A 180 -18.94 2.85 -11.04
C MET A 180 -18.17 3.30 -12.28
N ASP A 181 -18.97 3.51 -13.33
CA ASP A 181 -18.63 3.92 -14.69
C ASP A 181 -17.67 5.12 -14.78
#